data_AF-A0A2G9ZXL2-F1
#
_entry.id   AF-A0A2G9ZXL2-F1
#
_cell.length_a   1.000
_cell.length_b   1.000
_cell.length_c   1.000
_cell.angle_alpha   90.00
_cell.angle_beta   90.00
_cell.angle_gamma   90.00
#
_symmetry.space_group_name_H-M   'P 1'
#
loop_
_entity.id
_entity.type
_entity.pdbx_description
1 polymer ?
#
loop_
_entity_poly.entity_id
_entity_poly.type
_entity_poly.pdbx_seq_one_letter_code
_entity_poly.pdbx_strand_id
1 'polypeptide(L)'
;MIERYCNGKIPAKYIDLGFAQKNEIEIEKINKHMEKYELHLALQQIMSIVNAANAYVNEKEPWKLKGKELEDVLYVLADSLRIISILLASFMPETSERINKQLGIKEGDLTGCKFSLLKAGTLIGKTEILFQKVEYKAEETKKEINFSISEEAKKIGIKSRYAILTNLEIKSKNNQLEKFKEEFEKKAKEKNFENNEIVEAYKVQRTAEFKNELTPAERLLGMIKKAGKLPTINSFVDAYNVVSVDSGLTIGAHDLDKLKGDLEFVILKEDKEFIPMGAKEKAVAKKGEYAIIDSLGNV
;
A
#
# COMPACT_ATOMS: atom_id res chain seq x y z
N MET A 1 20.42 25.03 4.35
CA MET A 1 21.45 25.15 5.42
C MET A 1 22.48 26.22 5.09
N ILE A 2 23.03 26.28 3.87
CA ILE A 2 23.98 27.33 3.43
C ILE A 2 23.43 28.75 3.67
N GLU A 3 22.15 28.99 3.38
CA GLU A 3 21.48 30.27 3.67
C GLU A 3 21.63 30.71 5.14
N ARG A 4 21.46 29.75 6.08
CA ARG A 4 21.44 30.00 7.52
C ARG A 4 22.83 30.04 8.16
N TYR A 5 23.75 29.17 7.73
CA TYR A 5 25.04 28.96 8.40
C TYR A 5 26.23 29.59 7.67
N CYS A 6 26.09 29.88 6.37
CA CYS A 6 27.16 30.41 5.52
C CYS A 6 26.76 31.74 4.86
N ASN A 7 25.73 32.42 5.40
CA ASN A 7 25.20 33.69 4.87
C ASN A 7 24.87 33.63 3.37
N GLY A 8 24.36 32.48 2.90
CA GLY A 8 24.01 32.28 1.49
C GLY A 8 25.19 32.20 0.53
N LYS A 9 26.43 32.05 1.02
CA LYS A 9 27.62 31.86 0.18
C LYS A 9 28.03 30.40 0.18
N ILE A 10 28.32 29.85 -1.00
CA ILE A 10 28.94 28.53 -1.12
C ILE A 10 30.27 28.54 -0.34
N PRO A 11 30.50 27.57 0.57
CA PRO A 11 31.72 27.52 1.38
C PRO A 11 33.01 27.32 0.58
N ALA A 12 34.14 27.31 1.28
CA ALA A 12 35.44 27.04 0.68
C ALA A 12 35.44 25.67 -0.03
N LYS A 13 36.22 25.58 -1.11
CA LYS A 13 36.33 24.36 -1.90
C LYS A 13 36.91 23.23 -1.05
N TYR A 14 36.16 22.14 -0.97
CA TYR A 14 36.54 20.93 -0.25
C TYR A 14 36.25 19.69 -1.12
N ILE A 15 36.97 18.59 -0.88
CA ILE A 15 36.68 17.30 -1.49
C ILE A 15 36.85 16.21 -0.44
N ASP A 16 35.75 15.51 -0.17
CA ASP A 16 35.79 14.26 0.59
C ASP A 16 36.16 13.15 -0.40
N LEU A 17 37.44 12.75 -0.40
CA LEU A 17 37.96 11.75 -1.34
C LEU A 17 37.24 10.40 -1.20
N GLY A 18 36.84 10.01 0.02
CA GLY A 18 36.12 8.77 0.27
C GLY A 18 34.73 8.80 -0.32
N PHE A 19 34.01 9.92 -0.15
CA PHE A 19 32.71 10.12 -0.80
C PHE A 19 32.83 10.20 -2.33
N ALA A 20 33.81 10.95 -2.85
CA ALA A 20 33.98 11.17 -4.27
C ALA A 20 34.36 9.90 -5.04
N GLN A 21 35.27 9.08 -4.49
CA GLN A 21 35.67 7.81 -5.10
C GLN A 21 34.54 6.78 -5.06
N LYS A 22 33.82 6.68 -3.94
CA LYS A 22 32.73 5.72 -3.78
C LYS A 22 31.52 6.02 -4.69
N ASN A 23 31.31 7.30 -5.00
CA ASN A 23 30.16 7.77 -5.76
C ASN A 23 30.57 8.38 -7.10
N GLU A 24 31.65 7.88 -7.71
CA GLU A 24 32.08 8.30 -9.04
C GLU A 24 30.96 8.09 -10.06
N ILE A 25 30.74 9.10 -10.91
CA ILE A 25 29.64 9.10 -11.88
C ILE A 25 30.07 8.35 -13.14
N GLU A 26 29.52 7.16 -13.35
CA GLU A 26 29.73 6.35 -14.55
C GLU A 26 28.87 6.86 -15.75
N ILE A 27 29.25 7.99 -16.34
CA ILE A 27 28.50 8.61 -17.46
C ILE A 27 28.35 7.64 -18.64
N GLU A 28 29.39 6.87 -18.96
CA GLU A 28 29.37 5.89 -20.05
C GLU A 28 28.28 4.82 -19.85
N LYS A 29 28.08 4.40 -18.60
CA LYS A 29 27.06 3.41 -18.24
C LYS A 29 25.65 3.99 -18.36
N ILE A 30 25.47 5.23 -17.93
CA ILE A 30 24.20 5.96 -18.12
C ILE A 30 23.89 6.08 -19.62
N ASN A 31 24.86 6.52 -20.43
CA ASN A 31 24.70 6.65 -21.88
C ASN A 31 24.38 5.31 -22.54
N LYS A 32 25.05 4.23 -22.15
CA LYS A 32 24.77 2.88 -22.66
C LYS A 32 23.34 2.42 -22.37
N HIS A 33 22.79 2.73 -21.20
CA HIS A 33 21.38 2.45 -20.89
C HIS A 33 20.44 3.35 -21.71
N MET A 34 20.78 4.62 -21.89
CA MET A 34 20.01 5.56 -22.71
C MET A 34 19.94 5.12 -24.18
N GLU A 35 21.07 4.70 -24.77
CA GLU A 35 21.16 4.19 -26.15
C GLU A 35 20.31 2.93 -26.37
N LYS A 36 20.13 2.12 -25.33
CA LYS A 36 19.31 0.89 -25.34
C LYS A 36 17.84 1.12 -25.00
N TYR A 37 17.42 2.37 -24.77
CA TYR A 37 16.07 2.72 -24.28
C TYR A 37 15.75 2.12 -22.89
N GLU A 38 16.75 1.77 -22.10
CA GLU A 38 16.62 1.26 -20.73
C GLU A 38 16.51 2.44 -19.72
N LEU A 39 15.55 3.34 -19.93
CA LEU A 39 15.41 4.60 -19.20
C LEU A 39 15.33 4.44 -17.68
N HIS A 40 14.67 3.36 -17.21
CA HIS A 40 14.56 3.05 -15.79
C HIS A 40 15.92 2.75 -15.14
N LEU A 41 16.83 2.07 -15.86
CA LEU A 41 18.18 1.79 -15.36
C LEU A 41 19.04 3.04 -15.36
N ALA A 42 18.95 3.87 -16.42
CA ALA A 42 19.62 5.16 -16.47
C ALA A 42 19.18 6.06 -15.29
N LEU A 43 17.87 6.18 -15.06
CA LEU A 43 17.33 6.93 -13.93
C LEU A 43 17.77 6.33 -12.58
N GLN A 44 17.83 5.00 -12.45
CA GLN A 44 18.32 4.35 -11.23
C GLN A 44 19.78 4.72 -10.92
N GLN A 45 20.64 4.80 -11.95
CA GLN A 45 22.01 5.30 -11.76
C GLN A 45 22.03 6.76 -11.28
N ILE A 46 21.17 7.62 -11.84
CA ILE A 46 21.05 9.03 -11.40
C ILE A 46 20.52 9.11 -9.96
N MET A 47 19.56 8.28 -9.58
CA MET A 47 19.03 8.23 -8.21
C MET A 47 20.05 7.73 -7.20
N SER A 48 21.08 6.98 -7.63
CA SER A 48 22.13 6.50 -6.72
C SER A 48 22.90 7.65 -6.05
N ILE A 49 23.24 8.72 -6.78
CA ILE A 49 23.92 9.89 -6.20
C ILE A 49 23.00 10.69 -5.28
N VAL A 50 21.69 10.76 -5.58
CA VAL A 50 20.69 11.37 -4.69
C VAL A 50 20.64 10.62 -3.36
N ASN A 51 20.58 9.28 -3.42
CA ASN A 51 20.58 8.43 -2.24
C ASN A 51 21.89 8.53 -1.45
N ALA A 52 23.04 8.59 -2.13
CA ALA A 52 24.34 8.77 -1.50
C ALA A 52 24.45 10.12 -0.78
N ALA A 53 23.98 11.21 -1.41
CA ALA A 53 23.94 12.53 -0.78
C ALA A 53 23.04 12.54 0.47
N ASN A 54 21.87 11.91 0.40
CA ASN A 54 20.99 11.75 1.55
C ASN A 54 21.63 10.91 2.67
N ALA A 55 22.30 9.81 2.33
CA ALA A 55 23.05 9.01 3.29
C ALA A 55 24.18 9.83 3.95
N TYR A 56 24.88 10.67 3.17
CA TYR A 56 25.93 11.54 3.68
C TYR A 56 25.40 12.59 4.67
N VAL A 57 24.22 13.18 4.39
CA VAL A 57 23.52 14.07 5.35
C VAL A 57 23.23 13.34 6.66
N ASN A 58 22.75 12.10 6.59
CA ASN A 58 22.42 11.31 7.78
C ASN A 58 23.67 10.89 8.56
N GLU A 59 24.77 10.56 7.88
CA GLU A 59 26.02 10.15 8.51
C GLU A 59 26.74 11.33 9.18
N LYS A 60 26.83 12.48 8.48
CA LYS A 60 27.56 13.66 8.98
C LYS A 60 26.74 14.53 9.93
N GLU A 61 25.42 14.35 9.94
CA GLU A 61 24.48 15.11 10.80
C GLU A 61 24.81 16.62 10.86
N PRO A 62 24.82 17.34 9.72
CA PRO A 62 25.38 18.69 9.65
C PRO A 62 24.72 19.70 10.60
N TRP A 63 23.51 19.44 11.09
CA TRP A 63 22.86 20.28 12.10
C TRP A 63 23.54 20.25 13.47
N LYS A 64 24.40 19.27 13.75
CA LYS A 64 25.21 19.17 14.98
C LYS A 64 26.61 19.78 14.83
N LEU A 65 27.12 19.88 13.60
CA LEU A 65 28.46 20.38 13.30
C LEU A 65 28.54 21.91 13.38
N LYS A 66 29.75 22.44 13.56
CA LYS A 66 30.02 23.89 13.61
C LYS A 66 31.35 24.23 12.92
N GLY A 67 31.46 25.47 12.45
CA GLY A 67 32.71 25.99 11.87
C GLY A 67 33.08 25.28 10.56
N LYS A 68 34.38 25.01 10.39
CA LYS A 68 34.94 24.49 9.13
C LYS A 68 34.38 23.13 8.72
N GLU A 69 34.16 22.22 9.66
CA GLU A 69 33.63 20.88 9.35
C GLU A 69 32.21 20.95 8.76
N LEU A 70 31.38 21.87 9.26
CA LEU A 70 30.06 22.12 8.69
C LEU A 70 30.17 22.67 7.27
N GLU A 71 31.07 23.64 7.06
CA GLU A 71 31.30 24.24 5.74
C GLU A 71 31.76 23.21 4.70
N ASP A 72 32.69 22.33 5.08
CA ASP A 72 33.22 21.26 4.24
C ASP A 72 32.10 20.29 3.81
N VAL A 73 31.25 19.85 4.75
CA VAL A 73 30.09 18.99 4.48
C VAL A 73 29.07 19.68 3.57
N LEU A 74 28.78 20.96 3.82
CA LEU A 74 27.83 21.72 3.01
C LEU A 74 28.34 21.94 1.58
N TYR A 75 29.64 22.11 1.38
CA TYR A 75 30.23 22.20 0.05
C TYR A 75 30.05 20.89 -0.73
N VAL A 76 30.33 19.73 -0.11
CA VAL A 76 30.15 18.41 -0.76
C VAL A 76 28.70 18.21 -1.19
N LEU A 77 27.74 18.56 -0.34
CA LEU A 77 26.32 18.44 -0.64
C LEU A 77 25.87 19.40 -1.75
N ALA A 78 26.34 20.65 -1.74
CA ALA A 78 26.03 21.62 -2.78
C ALA A 78 26.61 21.21 -4.15
N ASP A 79 27.84 20.68 -4.16
CA ASP A 79 28.46 20.19 -5.39
C ASP A 79 27.80 18.89 -5.88
N SER A 80 27.30 18.05 -4.97
CA SER A 80 26.47 16.89 -5.32
C SER A 80 25.16 17.33 -5.99
N LEU A 81 24.50 18.38 -5.48
CA LEU A 81 23.29 18.94 -6.10
C LEU A 81 23.56 19.50 -7.50
N ARG A 82 24.73 20.11 -7.73
CA ARG A 82 25.16 20.54 -9.07
C ARG A 82 25.26 19.35 -10.02
N ILE A 83 25.91 18.26 -9.61
CA ILE A 83 26.01 17.03 -10.44
C ILE A 83 24.62 16.46 -10.72
N ILE A 84 23.77 16.37 -9.68
CA ILE A 84 22.39 15.90 -9.82
C ILE A 84 21.63 16.74 -10.85
N SER A 85 21.74 18.08 -10.81
CA SER A 85 21.05 18.93 -11.78
C SER A 85 21.45 18.63 -13.23
N ILE A 86 22.74 18.41 -13.51
CA ILE A 86 23.23 18.08 -14.85
C ILE A 86 22.64 16.76 -15.33
N LEU A 87 22.68 15.72 -14.49
CA LEU A 87 22.17 14.40 -14.85
C LEU A 87 20.65 14.38 -15.00
N LEU A 88 19.94 15.09 -14.13
CA LEU A 88 18.48 15.12 -14.10
C LEU A 88 17.88 15.90 -15.27
N ALA A 89 18.64 16.76 -15.96
CA ALA A 89 18.16 17.60 -17.05
C ALA A 89 17.47 16.78 -18.17
N SER A 90 17.92 15.55 -18.42
CA SER A 90 17.34 14.65 -19.43
C SER A 90 15.98 14.03 -19.04
N PHE A 91 15.62 14.06 -17.75
CA PHE A 91 14.40 13.44 -17.21
C PHE A 91 13.44 14.46 -16.60
N MET A 92 13.97 15.50 -15.95
CA MET A 92 13.23 16.57 -15.28
C MET A 92 13.94 17.91 -15.52
N PRO A 93 13.82 18.51 -16.72
CA PRO A 93 14.52 19.75 -17.08
C PRO A 93 14.12 20.93 -16.18
N GLU A 94 12.84 21.05 -15.85
CA GLU A 94 12.35 22.11 -14.95
C GLU A 94 12.95 22.00 -13.55
N THR A 95 13.01 20.80 -12.99
CA THR A 95 13.64 20.56 -11.68
C THR A 95 15.13 20.88 -11.73
N SER A 96 15.83 20.48 -12.78
CA SER A 96 17.24 20.82 -12.98
C SER A 96 17.47 22.33 -13.00
N GLU A 97 16.67 23.07 -13.77
CA GLU A 97 16.77 24.53 -13.84
C GLU A 97 16.51 25.18 -12.48
N ARG A 98 15.52 24.69 -11.73
CA ARG A 98 15.20 25.16 -10.39
C ARG A 98 16.34 24.91 -9.39
N ILE A 99 17.02 23.75 -9.47
CA ILE A 99 18.22 23.47 -8.67
C ILE A 99 19.33 24.48 -9.03
N ASN A 100 19.58 24.72 -10.31
CA ASN A 100 20.60 25.66 -10.79
C ASN A 100 20.33 27.09 -10.31
N LYS A 101 19.07 27.55 -10.39
CA LYS A 101 18.63 28.86 -9.86
C LYS A 101 18.88 28.96 -8.35
N GLN A 102 18.57 27.91 -7.59
CA GLN A 102 18.81 27.88 -6.15
C GLN A 102 20.31 27.88 -5.81
N LEU A 103 21.15 27.20 -6.59
CA LEU A 103 22.62 27.20 -6.39
C LEU A 103 23.31 28.46 -6.92
N GLY A 104 22.62 29.31 -7.69
CA GLY A 104 23.20 30.50 -8.31
C GLY A 104 24.17 30.20 -9.45
N ILE A 105 23.97 29.09 -10.15
CA ILE A 105 24.84 28.62 -11.23
C ILE A 105 24.11 28.55 -12.57
N LYS A 106 24.88 28.50 -13.66
CA LYS A 106 24.35 28.19 -15.00
C LYS A 106 24.30 26.69 -15.20
N GLU A 107 23.48 26.26 -16.16
CA GLU A 107 23.42 24.87 -16.61
C GLU A 107 24.81 24.38 -17.03
N GLY A 108 25.15 23.17 -16.58
CA GLY A 108 26.39 22.50 -16.91
C GLY A 108 26.17 21.39 -17.92
N ASP A 109 27.27 20.86 -18.45
CA ASP A 109 27.27 19.70 -19.34
C ASP A 109 27.77 18.44 -18.61
N LEU A 110 27.66 17.29 -19.29
CA LEU A 110 28.13 16.01 -18.74
C LEU A 110 29.64 16.02 -18.41
N THR A 111 30.45 16.88 -19.03
CA THR A 111 31.88 16.99 -18.69
C THR A 111 32.09 17.55 -17.28
N GLY A 112 31.09 18.29 -16.78
CA GLY A 112 31.01 18.80 -15.42
C GLY A 112 30.58 17.78 -14.36
N CYS A 113 30.24 16.52 -14.68
CA CYS A 113 29.84 15.50 -13.70
C CYS A 113 31.01 14.93 -12.87
N LYS A 114 31.83 15.80 -12.28
CA LYS A 114 32.95 15.48 -11.39
C LYS A 114 32.85 16.31 -10.12
N PHE A 115 33.25 15.72 -8.99
CA PHE A 115 33.23 16.43 -7.71
C PHE A 115 34.25 17.57 -7.64
N SER A 116 33.97 18.53 -6.77
CA SER A 116 34.75 19.71 -6.45
C SER A 116 34.89 20.75 -7.59
N LEU A 117 33.86 20.88 -8.43
CA LEU A 117 33.82 21.89 -9.50
C LEU A 117 32.93 23.10 -9.18
N LEU A 118 32.12 23.06 -8.11
CA LEU A 118 31.33 24.21 -7.69
C LEU A 118 32.23 25.38 -7.26
N LYS A 119 31.96 26.58 -7.77
CA LYS A 119 32.75 27.78 -7.46
C LYS A 119 32.44 28.26 -6.04
N ALA A 120 33.45 28.20 -5.16
CA ALA A 120 33.38 28.74 -3.80
C ALA A 120 33.04 30.25 -3.81
N GLY A 121 32.30 30.71 -2.81
CA GLY A 121 31.87 32.10 -2.66
C GLY A 121 30.71 32.54 -3.56
N THR A 122 30.18 31.64 -4.40
CA THR A 122 28.96 31.90 -5.19
C THR A 122 27.79 32.17 -4.24
N LEU A 123 27.00 33.21 -4.53
CA LEU A 123 25.77 33.50 -3.80
C LEU A 123 24.66 32.59 -4.29
N ILE A 124 24.03 31.86 -3.37
CA ILE A 124 22.88 31.03 -3.68
C ILE A 124 21.66 31.91 -3.99
N GLY A 125 20.76 31.40 -4.82
CA GLY A 125 19.46 32.01 -5.07
C GLY A 125 18.47 31.80 -3.93
N LYS A 126 17.22 32.21 -4.14
CA LYS A 126 16.13 31.99 -3.20
C LYS A 126 15.83 30.49 -3.09
N THR A 127 15.88 29.96 -1.87
CA THR A 127 15.56 28.54 -1.61
C THR A 127 14.05 28.28 -1.77
N GLU A 128 13.70 27.18 -2.43
CA GLU A 128 12.31 26.77 -2.65
C GLU A 128 12.15 25.25 -2.60
N ILE A 129 10.94 24.80 -2.27
CA ILE A 129 10.60 23.38 -2.21
C ILE A 129 10.54 22.83 -3.65
N LEU A 130 11.41 21.87 -3.97
CA LEU A 130 11.48 21.28 -5.31
C LEU A 130 10.24 20.42 -5.63
N PHE A 131 9.78 19.61 -4.68
CA PHE A 131 8.65 18.70 -4.88
C PHE A 131 7.63 18.88 -3.77
N GLN A 132 6.39 19.15 -4.16
CA GLN A 132 5.25 19.02 -3.25
C GLN A 132 4.87 17.55 -3.16
N LYS A 133 4.52 17.10 -1.95
CA LYS A 133 3.99 15.75 -1.78
C LYS A 133 2.68 15.65 -2.56
N VAL A 134 2.65 14.76 -3.55
CA VAL A 134 1.40 14.43 -4.23
C VAL A 134 0.56 13.60 -3.26
N GLU A 135 -0.59 14.13 -2.86
CA GLU A 135 -1.62 13.30 -2.23
C GLU A 135 -2.32 12.51 -3.34
N TYR A 136 -1.96 11.24 -3.47
CA TYR A 136 -2.75 10.30 -4.25
C TYR A 136 -4.06 10.07 -3.52
N LYS A 137 -5.09 10.87 -3.85
CA LYS A 137 -6.45 10.37 -3.76
C LYS A 137 -6.53 9.31 -4.84
N ALA A 138 -6.55 8.04 -4.47
CA ALA A 138 -6.97 7.00 -5.41
C ALA A 138 -8.27 7.52 -6.03
N GLU A 139 -8.32 7.63 -7.36
CA GLU A 139 -9.59 7.90 -8.02
C GLU A 139 -10.54 6.80 -7.56
N GLU A 140 -11.51 7.15 -6.72
CA GLU A 140 -12.61 6.28 -6.37
C GLU A 140 -13.43 6.11 -7.64
N THR A 141 -13.00 5.23 -8.54
CA THR A 141 -13.94 4.56 -9.42
C THR A 141 -14.87 3.80 -8.48
N LYS A 142 -15.99 4.42 -8.12
CA LYS A 142 -17.15 3.70 -7.58
C LYS A 142 -17.46 2.62 -8.60
N LYS A 143 -16.98 1.40 -8.35
CA LYS A 143 -17.47 0.23 -9.05
C LYS A 143 -18.94 0.11 -8.65
N GLU A 144 -19.81 0.60 -9.51
CA GLU A 144 -21.24 0.31 -9.42
C GLU A 144 -21.38 -1.18 -9.70
N ILE A 145 -21.68 -1.94 -8.65
CA ILE A 145 -22.01 -3.35 -8.74
C ILE A 145 -23.49 -3.44 -8.45
N ASN A 146 -24.25 -3.97 -9.41
CA ASN A 146 -25.59 -4.41 -9.13
C ASN A 146 -25.53 -5.78 -8.48
N PHE A 147 -26.38 -5.97 -7.48
CA PHE A 147 -26.55 -7.25 -6.83
C PHE A 147 -27.98 -7.72 -7.04
N SER A 148 -28.13 -8.91 -7.59
CA SER A 148 -29.42 -9.55 -7.84
C SER A 148 -29.50 -10.90 -7.10
N ILE A 149 -30.72 -11.44 -7.04
CA ILE A 149 -31.01 -12.77 -6.50
C ILE A 149 -31.67 -13.55 -7.63
N SER A 150 -31.23 -14.78 -7.87
CA SER A 150 -31.80 -15.63 -8.91
C SER A 150 -33.28 -15.91 -8.62
N GLU A 151 -34.07 -16.15 -9.65
CA GLU A 151 -35.50 -16.43 -9.50
C GLU A 151 -35.76 -17.70 -8.67
N GLU A 152 -34.89 -18.71 -8.78
CA GLU A 152 -34.95 -19.91 -7.96
C GLU A 152 -34.72 -19.59 -6.47
N ALA A 153 -33.74 -18.76 -6.15
CA ALA A 153 -33.47 -18.31 -4.79
C ALA A 153 -34.58 -17.41 -4.23
N LYS A 154 -35.20 -16.55 -5.05
CA LYS A 154 -36.36 -15.74 -4.64
C LYS A 154 -37.58 -16.59 -4.28
N LYS A 155 -37.84 -17.66 -5.05
CA LYS A 155 -39.01 -18.55 -4.83
C LYS A 155 -39.00 -19.25 -3.47
N ILE A 156 -37.81 -19.51 -2.92
CA ILE A 156 -37.64 -20.09 -1.58
C ILE A 156 -37.56 -19.03 -0.47
N GLY A 157 -37.85 -17.76 -0.79
CA GLY A 157 -38.00 -16.67 0.19
C GLY A 157 -36.71 -15.97 0.60
N ILE A 158 -35.60 -16.18 -0.14
CA ILE A 158 -34.30 -15.58 0.21
C ILE A 158 -34.35 -14.07 0.04
N LYS A 159 -33.92 -13.37 1.09
CA LYS A 159 -33.65 -11.94 1.08
C LYS A 159 -32.19 -11.73 1.40
N SER A 160 -31.51 -10.96 0.57
CA SER A 160 -30.13 -10.54 0.82
C SER A 160 -29.99 -9.04 0.68
N ARG A 161 -28.96 -8.53 1.34
CA ARG A 161 -28.50 -7.14 1.31
C ARG A 161 -27.00 -7.17 1.18
N TYR A 162 -26.45 -6.17 0.53
CA TYR A 162 -25.01 -5.99 0.41
C TYR A 162 -24.68 -4.55 0.75
N ALA A 163 -23.43 -4.34 1.16
CA ALA A 163 -22.83 -3.03 1.34
C ALA A 163 -21.45 -3.06 0.70
N ILE A 164 -21.10 -1.99 -0.01
CA ILE A 164 -19.75 -1.80 -0.54
C ILE A 164 -18.99 -0.93 0.46
N LEU A 165 -17.90 -1.48 0.99
CA LEU A 165 -17.01 -0.77 1.90
C LEU A 165 -15.74 -0.42 1.13
N THR A 166 -15.54 0.86 0.88
CA THR A 166 -14.32 1.40 0.23
C THR A 166 -13.37 2.00 1.28
N ASN A 167 -12.12 2.24 0.90
CA ASN A 167 -11.11 2.88 1.75
C ASN A 167 -10.84 2.14 3.07
N LEU A 168 -10.91 0.82 3.05
CA LEU A 168 -10.59 -0.01 4.21
C LEU A 168 -9.09 -0.26 4.33
N GLU A 169 -8.52 -0.01 5.51
CA GLU A 169 -7.17 -0.46 5.85
C GLU A 169 -7.25 -1.87 6.47
N ILE A 170 -7.02 -2.90 5.66
CA ILE A 170 -7.06 -4.30 6.11
C ILE A 170 -5.66 -4.73 6.55
N LYS A 171 -5.52 -5.14 7.81
CA LYS A 171 -4.26 -5.60 8.42
C LYS A 171 -4.36 -7.07 8.79
N SER A 172 -3.22 -7.76 8.86
CA SER A 172 -3.18 -9.15 9.38
C SER A 172 -3.59 -9.23 10.85
N LYS A 173 -3.34 -8.16 11.63
CA LYS A 173 -3.79 -7.98 13.01
C LYS A 173 -4.09 -6.53 13.30
N ASN A 174 -5.06 -6.27 14.18
CA ASN A 174 -5.39 -4.94 14.68
C ASN A 174 -5.57 -4.97 16.20
N ASN A 175 -4.73 -4.25 16.94
CA ASN A 175 -4.70 -4.29 18.41
C ASN A 175 -6.02 -3.87 19.08
N GLN A 176 -6.76 -2.93 18.50
CA GLN A 176 -8.05 -2.51 19.04
C GLN A 176 -9.11 -3.59 18.82
N LEU A 177 -9.12 -4.20 17.63
CA LEU A 177 -10.03 -5.30 17.31
C LEU A 177 -9.74 -6.55 18.15
N GLU A 178 -8.46 -6.90 18.37
CA GLU A 178 -8.12 -8.06 19.21
C GLU A 178 -8.60 -7.88 20.64
N LYS A 179 -8.44 -6.69 21.24
CA LYS A 179 -8.98 -6.39 22.57
C LYS A 179 -10.50 -6.53 22.60
N PHE A 180 -11.18 -5.99 21.59
CA PHE A 180 -12.64 -6.12 21.46
C PHE A 180 -13.08 -7.58 21.31
N LYS A 181 -12.37 -8.38 20.50
CA LYS A 181 -12.61 -9.81 20.34
C LYS A 181 -12.45 -10.55 21.65
N GLU A 182 -11.38 -10.31 22.40
CA GLU A 182 -11.16 -10.97 23.70
C GLU A 182 -12.31 -10.71 24.68
N GLU A 183 -12.83 -9.47 24.72
CA GLU A 183 -13.98 -9.13 25.55
C GLU A 183 -15.28 -9.78 25.05
N PHE A 184 -15.49 -9.78 23.73
CA PHE A 184 -16.64 -10.42 23.10
C PHE A 184 -16.64 -11.93 23.32
N GLU A 185 -15.51 -12.61 23.11
CA GLU A 185 -15.34 -14.07 23.23
C GLU A 185 -15.65 -14.55 24.66
N LYS A 186 -15.28 -13.77 25.68
CA LYS A 186 -15.67 -14.06 27.08
C LYS A 186 -17.18 -14.12 27.25
N LYS A 187 -17.91 -13.14 26.70
CA LYS A 187 -19.38 -13.07 26.76
C LYS A 187 -20.03 -14.13 25.87
N ALA A 188 -19.46 -14.37 24.71
CA ALA A 188 -20.00 -15.31 23.72
C ALA A 188 -19.98 -16.77 24.21
N LYS A 189 -19.14 -17.15 25.18
CA LYS A 189 -19.13 -18.50 25.77
C LYS A 189 -20.49 -18.93 26.35
N GLU A 190 -21.23 -17.98 26.92
CA GLU A 190 -22.55 -18.23 27.51
C GLU A 190 -23.68 -18.14 26.47
N LYS A 191 -23.39 -17.61 25.27
CA LYS A 191 -24.36 -17.48 24.19
C LYS A 191 -24.78 -18.84 23.64
N ASN A 192 -26.03 -18.94 23.24
CA ASN A 192 -26.55 -20.03 22.43
C ASN A 192 -27.50 -19.44 21.36
N PHE A 193 -27.81 -20.24 20.35
CA PHE A 193 -28.74 -19.87 19.28
C PHE A 193 -30.06 -20.63 19.39
N GLU A 194 -30.43 -21.10 20.60
CA GLU A 194 -31.72 -21.76 20.82
C GLU A 194 -32.85 -20.74 20.60
N ASN A 195 -33.85 -21.11 19.79
CA ASN A 195 -34.96 -20.23 19.40
C ASN A 195 -34.52 -18.93 18.72
N ASN A 196 -33.32 -18.90 18.13
CA ASN A 196 -32.87 -17.74 17.37
C ASN A 196 -33.48 -17.78 15.97
N GLU A 197 -34.45 -16.90 15.71
CA GLU A 197 -35.20 -16.84 14.45
C GLU A 197 -34.31 -16.74 13.21
N ILE A 198 -33.17 -16.05 13.30
CA ILE A 198 -32.24 -15.86 12.17
C ILE A 198 -31.54 -17.18 11.83
N VAL A 199 -31.02 -17.87 12.85
CA VAL A 199 -30.35 -19.17 12.67
C VAL A 199 -31.35 -20.24 12.22
N GLU A 200 -32.57 -20.22 12.76
CA GLU A 200 -33.64 -21.12 12.33
C GLU A 200 -34.05 -20.86 10.87
N ALA A 201 -34.24 -19.60 10.48
CA ALA A 201 -34.53 -19.24 9.10
C ALA A 201 -33.44 -19.73 8.13
N TYR A 202 -32.16 -19.59 8.51
CA TYR A 202 -31.05 -20.11 7.70
C TYR A 202 -31.11 -21.64 7.54
N LYS A 203 -31.41 -22.38 8.63
CA LYS A 203 -31.54 -23.84 8.59
C LYS A 203 -32.70 -24.30 7.73
N VAL A 204 -33.84 -23.62 7.82
CA VAL A 204 -35.04 -23.89 6.99
C VAL A 204 -34.74 -23.62 5.52
N GLN A 205 -34.01 -22.54 5.20
CA GLN A 205 -33.62 -22.22 3.83
C GLN A 205 -32.72 -23.29 3.20
N ARG A 206 -31.86 -23.98 3.96
CA ARG A 206 -30.89 -24.95 3.42
C ARG A 206 -31.46 -26.34 3.06
N THR A 207 -32.80 -26.54 3.05
CA THR A 207 -33.42 -27.86 2.80
C THR A 207 -33.42 -28.21 1.31
N ALA A 208 -32.79 -29.31 0.84
CA ALA A 208 -33.22 -30.69 1.08
C ALA A 208 -32.11 -31.70 1.49
N GLU A 209 -30.83 -31.38 1.34
CA GLU A 209 -29.72 -32.34 1.58
C GLU A 209 -28.89 -32.06 2.86
N PHE A 210 -29.00 -30.88 3.48
CA PHE A 210 -28.07 -30.44 4.56
C PHE A 210 -28.76 -30.07 5.89
N LYS A 211 -29.93 -30.66 6.20
CA LYS A 211 -30.79 -30.30 7.36
C LYS A 211 -30.10 -30.28 8.73
N ASN A 212 -29.00 -31.03 8.91
CA ASN A 212 -28.34 -31.20 10.20
C ASN A 212 -26.98 -30.47 10.30
N GLU A 213 -26.62 -29.65 9.32
CA GLU A 213 -25.35 -28.90 9.41
C GLU A 213 -25.48 -27.62 10.25
N LEU A 214 -24.49 -27.39 11.11
CA LEU A 214 -24.32 -26.13 11.81
C LEU A 214 -24.15 -24.97 10.81
N THR A 215 -24.86 -23.87 11.07
CA THR A 215 -24.69 -22.60 10.36
C THR A 215 -23.28 -22.02 10.59
N PRO A 216 -22.79 -21.11 9.73
CA PRO A 216 -21.49 -20.45 9.95
C PRO A 216 -21.39 -19.78 11.33
N ALA A 217 -22.44 -19.09 11.79
CA ALA A 217 -22.49 -18.48 13.12
C ALA A 217 -22.38 -19.53 14.24
N GLU A 218 -23.10 -20.65 14.13
CA GLU A 218 -22.99 -21.76 15.09
C GLU A 218 -21.60 -22.40 15.10
N ARG A 219 -20.97 -22.57 13.93
CA ARG A 219 -19.60 -23.09 13.83
C ARG A 219 -18.60 -22.17 14.54
N LEU A 220 -18.69 -20.86 14.29
CA LEU A 220 -17.85 -19.86 14.94
C LEU A 220 -18.07 -19.83 16.47
N LEU A 221 -19.33 -19.88 16.92
CA LEU A 221 -19.65 -19.98 18.34
C LEU A 221 -19.09 -21.27 18.97
N GLY A 222 -19.18 -22.39 18.26
CA GLY A 222 -18.57 -23.66 18.66
C GLY A 222 -17.06 -23.58 18.80
N MET A 223 -16.37 -22.85 17.91
CA MET A 223 -14.93 -22.58 18.03
C MET A 223 -14.61 -21.77 19.29
N ILE A 224 -15.39 -20.74 19.62
CA ILE A 224 -15.22 -19.98 20.88
C ILE A 224 -15.42 -20.89 22.09
N LYS A 225 -16.46 -21.73 22.10
CA LYS A 225 -16.73 -22.64 23.23
C LYS A 225 -15.64 -23.69 23.40
N LYS A 226 -15.08 -24.21 22.31
CA LYS A 226 -14.06 -25.27 22.33
C LYS A 226 -12.64 -24.75 22.53
N ALA A 227 -12.24 -23.74 21.77
CA ALA A 227 -10.87 -23.22 21.72
C ALA A 227 -10.70 -21.91 22.51
N GLY A 228 -11.79 -21.33 23.00
CA GLY A 228 -11.79 -20.10 23.78
C GLY A 228 -11.73 -18.81 22.95
N LYS A 229 -11.59 -18.90 21.63
CA LYS A 229 -11.39 -17.76 20.72
C LYS A 229 -11.84 -18.02 19.29
N LEU A 230 -12.04 -16.95 18.53
CA LEU A 230 -12.24 -16.96 17.08
C LEU A 230 -10.91 -17.17 16.32
N PRO A 231 -10.96 -17.67 15.07
CA PRO A 231 -9.78 -17.67 14.20
C PRO A 231 -9.31 -16.23 13.93
N THR A 232 -8.00 -16.08 13.74
CA THR A 232 -7.40 -14.81 13.28
C THR A 232 -7.03 -14.95 11.82
N ILE A 233 -7.69 -14.20 10.94
CA ILE A 233 -7.49 -14.22 9.49
C ILE A 233 -6.94 -12.86 9.04
N ASN A 234 -7.75 -11.81 9.18
CA ASN A 234 -7.36 -10.41 8.98
C ASN A 234 -8.38 -9.52 9.68
N SER A 235 -8.05 -8.24 9.86
CA SER A 235 -8.87 -7.31 10.62
C SER A 235 -10.30 -7.14 10.10
N PHE A 236 -10.54 -7.34 8.81
CA PHE A 236 -11.87 -7.23 8.24
C PHE A 236 -12.70 -8.50 8.44
N VAL A 237 -12.08 -9.66 8.16
CA VAL A 237 -12.70 -10.98 8.33
C VAL A 237 -13.05 -11.23 9.79
N ASP A 238 -12.12 -10.92 10.68
CA ASP A 238 -12.30 -11.08 12.10
C ASP A 238 -13.44 -10.19 12.63
N ALA A 239 -13.58 -8.97 12.10
CA ALA A 239 -14.64 -8.05 12.51
C ALA A 239 -16.03 -8.56 12.12
N TYR A 240 -16.24 -8.98 10.86
CA TYR A 240 -17.56 -9.50 10.49
C TYR A 240 -17.85 -10.86 11.12
N ASN A 241 -16.84 -11.69 11.41
CA ASN A 241 -17.04 -12.96 12.13
C ASN A 241 -17.59 -12.72 13.54
N VAL A 242 -17.14 -11.67 14.23
CA VAL A 242 -17.73 -11.26 15.51
C VAL A 242 -19.20 -10.90 15.33
N VAL A 243 -19.53 -10.10 14.31
CA VAL A 243 -20.92 -9.72 14.01
C VAL A 243 -21.78 -10.95 13.67
N SER A 244 -21.24 -11.92 12.93
CA SER A 244 -21.92 -13.18 12.62
C SER A 244 -22.26 -13.96 13.89
N VAL A 245 -21.32 -14.08 14.83
CA VAL A 245 -21.59 -14.74 16.11
C VAL A 245 -22.56 -13.94 16.97
N ASP A 246 -22.50 -12.61 16.93
CA ASP A 246 -23.37 -11.79 17.75
C ASP A 246 -24.82 -11.79 17.25
N SER A 247 -25.02 -11.68 15.96
CA SER A 247 -26.36 -11.57 15.35
C SER A 247 -26.97 -12.90 14.95
N GLY A 248 -26.16 -13.93 14.70
CA GLY A 248 -26.59 -15.17 14.02
C GLY A 248 -26.68 -15.04 12.50
N LEU A 249 -26.43 -13.85 11.93
CA LEU A 249 -26.42 -13.65 10.48
C LEU A 249 -25.23 -14.37 9.85
N THR A 250 -25.46 -14.91 8.65
CA THR A 250 -24.38 -15.40 7.79
C THR A 250 -23.90 -14.26 6.92
N ILE A 251 -22.64 -13.86 7.13
CA ILE A 251 -22.01 -12.77 6.38
C ILE A 251 -20.88 -13.35 5.52
N GLY A 252 -20.95 -13.05 4.23
CA GLY A 252 -19.87 -13.26 3.27
C GLY A 252 -19.25 -11.92 2.88
N ALA A 253 -17.98 -11.95 2.52
CA ALA A 253 -17.26 -10.78 2.05
C ALA A 253 -16.40 -11.18 0.84
N HIS A 254 -16.31 -10.27 -0.12
CA HIS A 254 -15.62 -10.48 -1.39
C HIS A 254 -14.71 -9.29 -1.67
N ASP A 255 -13.57 -9.57 -2.30
CA ASP A 255 -12.60 -8.57 -2.72
C ASP A 255 -13.08 -7.89 -4.00
N LEU A 256 -13.50 -6.62 -3.86
CA LEU A 256 -14.05 -5.80 -4.94
C LEU A 256 -13.12 -5.69 -6.16
N ASP A 257 -11.81 -5.84 -5.96
CA ASP A 257 -10.82 -5.76 -7.03
C ASP A 257 -10.69 -7.03 -7.85
N LYS A 258 -11.17 -8.15 -7.31
CA LYS A 258 -11.18 -9.44 -7.99
C LYS A 258 -12.48 -9.74 -8.71
N LEU A 259 -13.57 -9.08 -8.33
CA LEU A 259 -14.89 -9.26 -8.95
C LEU A 259 -14.92 -8.81 -10.41
N LYS A 260 -15.69 -9.53 -11.23
CA LYS A 260 -15.92 -9.23 -12.66
C LYS A 260 -17.40 -8.97 -12.91
N GLY A 261 -17.77 -7.70 -13.01
CA GLY A 261 -19.14 -7.26 -13.31
C GLY A 261 -20.07 -7.30 -12.10
N ASP A 262 -21.36 -7.47 -12.38
CA ASP A 262 -22.43 -7.56 -11.39
C ASP A 262 -22.42 -8.89 -10.65
N LEU A 263 -23.06 -8.91 -9.47
CA LEU A 263 -23.16 -10.06 -8.59
C LEU A 263 -24.58 -10.63 -8.61
N GLU A 264 -24.68 -11.95 -8.59
CA GLU A 264 -25.95 -12.66 -8.45
C GLU A 264 -25.85 -13.72 -7.35
N PHE A 265 -26.83 -13.72 -6.44
CA PHE A 265 -27.01 -14.81 -5.49
C PHE A 265 -27.77 -15.96 -6.14
N VAL A 266 -27.13 -17.13 -6.24
CA VAL A 266 -27.63 -18.29 -6.98
C VAL A 266 -27.65 -19.57 -6.13
N ILE A 267 -28.45 -20.55 -6.59
CA ILE A 267 -28.28 -21.96 -6.23
C ILE A 267 -27.39 -22.60 -7.29
N LEU A 268 -26.27 -23.18 -6.88
CA LEU A 268 -25.30 -23.77 -7.79
C LEU A 268 -25.90 -24.95 -8.56
N LYS A 269 -25.80 -24.90 -9.90
CA LYS A 269 -26.26 -25.98 -10.79
C LYS A 269 -25.22 -27.09 -10.96
N GLU A 270 -23.97 -26.78 -10.63
CA GLU A 270 -22.79 -27.65 -10.72
C GLU A 270 -21.79 -27.29 -9.62
N ASP A 271 -20.80 -28.15 -9.37
CA ASP A 271 -19.70 -27.85 -8.45
C ASP A 271 -18.83 -26.69 -8.99
N LYS A 272 -18.41 -25.79 -8.11
CA LYS A 272 -17.57 -24.63 -8.46
C LYS A 272 -16.36 -24.53 -7.53
N GLU A 273 -15.19 -24.31 -8.10
CA GLU A 273 -13.98 -24.01 -7.34
C GLU A 273 -13.91 -22.53 -6.98
N PHE A 274 -13.44 -22.21 -5.78
CA PHE A 274 -13.17 -20.85 -5.33
C PHE A 274 -11.98 -20.78 -4.38
N ILE A 275 -11.46 -19.58 -4.11
CA ILE A 275 -10.37 -19.37 -3.15
C ILE A 275 -10.93 -18.59 -1.95
N PRO A 276 -11.04 -19.21 -0.76
CA PRO A 276 -11.51 -18.51 0.43
C PRO A 276 -10.61 -17.31 0.81
N MET A 277 -11.21 -16.25 1.36
CA MET A 277 -10.43 -15.10 1.83
C MET A 277 -9.43 -15.51 2.91
N GLY A 278 -8.15 -15.21 2.67
CA GLY A 278 -7.05 -15.56 3.57
C GLY A 278 -6.50 -16.98 3.41
N ALA A 279 -7.05 -17.79 2.49
CA ALA A 279 -6.53 -19.11 2.15
C ALA A 279 -5.63 -19.07 0.91
N LYS A 280 -4.69 -20.03 0.82
CA LYS A 280 -3.86 -20.27 -0.37
C LYS A 280 -4.40 -21.39 -1.26
N GLU A 281 -5.18 -22.29 -0.67
CA GLU A 281 -5.74 -23.46 -1.32
C GLU A 281 -7.16 -23.19 -1.83
N LYS A 282 -7.52 -23.88 -2.90
CA LYS A 282 -8.88 -23.84 -3.46
C LYS A 282 -9.83 -24.68 -2.61
N ALA A 283 -11.07 -24.22 -2.52
CA ALA A 283 -12.20 -24.97 -1.98
C ALA A 283 -13.23 -25.23 -3.09
N VAL A 284 -14.16 -26.16 -2.85
CA VAL A 284 -15.24 -26.49 -3.78
C VAL A 284 -16.57 -26.20 -3.12
N ALA A 285 -17.35 -25.31 -3.73
CA ALA A 285 -18.77 -25.15 -3.45
C ALA A 285 -19.55 -26.19 -4.27
N LYS A 286 -20.43 -26.94 -3.61
CA LYS A 286 -21.10 -28.09 -4.21
C LYS A 286 -22.37 -27.69 -4.93
N LYS A 287 -22.74 -28.47 -5.94
CA LYS A 287 -24.07 -28.38 -6.57
C LYS A 287 -25.16 -28.39 -5.49
N GLY A 288 -26.13 -27.48 -5.62
CA GLY A 288 -27.22 -27.29 -4.66
C GLY A 288 -26.89 -26.34 -3.50
N GLU A 289 -25.62 -25.95 -3.32
CA GLU A 289 -25.26 -24.91 -2.36
C GLU A 289 -25.59 -23.51 -2.88
N TYR A 290 -25.76 -22.58 -1.95
CA TYR A 290 -25.87 -21.16 -2.25
C TYR A 290 -24.50 -20.55 -2.50
N ALA A 291 -24.40 -19.74 -3.53
CA ALA A 291 -23.20 -18.97 -3.83
C ALA A 291 -23.58 -17.57 -4.31
N ILE A 292 -22.64 -16.64 -4.15
CA ILE A 292 -22.66 -15.38 -4.89
C ILE A 292 -21.72 -15.60 -6.07
N ILE A 293 -22.18 -15.34 -7.28
CA ILE A 293 -21.36 -15.42 -8.49
C ILE A 293 -21.21 -14.05 -9.13
N ASP A 294 -20.07 -13.83 -9.78
CA ASP A 294 -19.85 -12.68 -10.66
C ASP A 294 -20.45 -12.90 -12.06
N SER A 295 -20.35 -11.90 -12.94
CA SER A 295 -20.92 -11.97 -14.29
C SER A 295 -20.25 -13.01 -15.20
N LEU A 296 -19.11 -13.57 -14.80
CA LEU A 296 -18.45 -14.69 -15.48
C LEU A 296 -18.81 -16.04 -14.86
N GLY A 297 -19.60 -16.07 -13.79
CA GLY A 297 -20.00 -17.28 -13.07
C GLY A 297 -18.94 -17.79 -12.08
N ASN A 298 -17.98 -16.95 -11.70
CA ASN A 298 -17.02 -17.29 -10.63
C ASN A 298 -17.66 -17.09 -9.27
N VAL A 299 -17.36 -17.99 -8.32
CA VAL A 299 -17.79 -17.93 -6.91
C VAL A 299 -16.79 -17.13 -6.07
#